data_AF-A0A936JL50-F1
#
_entry.id   AF-A0A936JL50-F1
#
_cell.length_a   1.000
_cell.length_b   1.000
_cell.length_c   1.000
_cell.angle_alpha   90.00
_cell.angle_beta   90.00
_cell.angle_gamma   90.00
#
_symmetry.space_group_name_H-M   'P 1'
#
loop_
_entity.id
_entity.type
_entity.pdbx_description
1 polymer ?
#
loop_
_entity_poly.entity_id
_entity_poly.type
_entity_poly.pdbx_seq_one_letter_code
_entity_poly.pdbx_strand_id
1 'polypeptide(L)' 'MKTNLTLQLDKDILVQAKDFAKDNRVSLSKLIESYLISLTSNPKKKIKISPLVQSLTGVIASEQLDDKNEYHDYLTEKYS' A
#
# COMPACT_ATOMS: atom_id res chain seq x y z
N MET A 1 14.10 13.17 -16.89
CA MET A 1 15.18 14.03 -16.37
C MET A 1 15.14 13.98 -14.84
N LYS A 2 16.30 14.03 -14.16
CA LYS A 2 16.36 14.15 -12.70
C LYS A 2 16.69 15.60 -12.33
N THR A 3 16.04 16.11 -11.28
CA THR A 3 16.27 17.46 -10.75
C THR A 3 16.55 17.38 -9.26
N ASN A 4 17.32 18.33 -8.74
CA ASN A 4 17.64 18.42 -7.32
C ASN A 4 16.56 19.22 -6.59
N LEU A 5 16.16 18.76 -5.41
CA LEU A 5 15.21 19.42 -4.54
C LEU A 5 15.90 19.74 -3.20
N THR A 6 15.96 21.02 -2.85
CA THR A 6 16.46 21.48 -1.55
C THR A 6 15.27 21.82 -0.66
N LEU A 7 15.20 21.23 0.53
CA LEU A 7 14.12 21.43 1.50
C LEU A 7 14.68 22.05 2.78
N GLN A 8 13.92 22.97 3.38
CA GLN A 8 14.16 23.44 4.74
C GLN A 8 13.29 22.62 5.69
N LEU A 9 13.91 21.99 6.69
CA LEU A 9 13.23 21.20 7.72
C LEU A 9 13.84 21.51 9.08
N ASP A 10 13.04 21.29 10.13
CA ASP A 10 13.55 21.31 11.49
C ASP A 10 14.65 20.28 11.70
N LYS A 11 15.67 20.66 12.48
CA LYS A 11 16.86 19.84 12.71
C LYS A 11 16.52 18.50 13.36
N ASP A 12 15.58 18.49 14.30
CA ASP A 12 15.18 17.29 15.03
C ASP A 12 14.46 16.29 14.12
N ILE A 13 13.63 16.79 13.19
CA ILE A 13 12.96 15.98 12.18
C ILE A 13 14.00 15.37 11.22
N LEU A 14 15.00 16.15 10.81
CA LEU A 14 16.08 15.66 9.95
C LEU A 14 16.86 14.51 10.59
N VAL A 15 17.12 14.57 11.90
CA VAL A 15 17.82 13.51 12.64
C VAL A 15 16.96 12.25 12.67
N GLN A 16 15.71 12.35 13.09
CA GLN A 16 14.79 11.20 13.15
C GLN A 16 14.61 10.53 11.77
N ALA A 17 14.49 11.33 10.71
CA ALA A 17 14.36 10.79 9.36
C ALA A 17 15.64 10.07 8.88
N LYS A 18 16.83 10.55 9.28
CA LYS A 18 18.10 9.87 8.98
C LYS A 18 18.24 8.55 9.72
N ASP A 19 17.86 8.52 11.00
CA ASP A 19 17.92 7.30 11.81
C ASP A 19 16.96 6.26 11.23
N PHE A 20 15.73 6.64 10.92
CA PHE A 20 14.77 5.77 10.24
C PHE A 20 15.31 5.23 8.91
N ALA A 21 15.91 6.08 8.08
CA ALA A 21 16.47 5.65 6.80
C ALA A 21 17.63 4.65 6.99
N LYS A 22 18.48 4.88 7.99
CA LYS A 22 19.59 3.99 8.35
C LYS A 22 19.09 2.61 8.81
N ASP A 23 18.09 2.59 9.69
CA ASP A 23 17.51 1.35 10.21
C ASP A 23 16.86 0.51 9.10
N ASN A 24 16.23 1.19 8.13
CA ASN A 24 15.64 0.57 6.95
C ASN A 24 16.64 0.33 5.81
N ARG A 25 17.95 0.62 6.01
CA ARG A 25 19.03 0.47 5.03
C ARG A 25 18.75 1.17 3.69
N VAL A 26 18.09 2.33 3.73
CA VAL A 26 17.77 3.17 2.58
C VAL A 26 18.38 4.56 2.73
N SER A 27 18.60 5.26 1.61
CA SER A 27 19.01 6.66 1.68
C SER A 27 17.81 7.56 1.95
N LEU A 28 18.04 8.68 2.65
CA LEU A 28 16.99 9.67 2.93
C LEU A 28 16.36 10.21 1.62
N SER A 29 17.17 10.47 0.60
CA SER A 29 16.67 10.88 -0.71
C SER A 29 15.77 9.83 -1.35
N LYS A 30 16.08 8.53 -1.19
CA LYS A 30 15.26 7.44 -1.72
C LYS A 30 13.93 7.34 -0.97
N LEU A 31 13.96 7.54 0.35
CA LEU A 31 12.76 7.57 1.18
C LEU A 31 11.79 8.67 0.73
N ILE A 32 12.29 9.89 0.54
CA ILE A 32 11.49 11.03 0.10
C ILE A 32 10.99 10.84 -1.34
N GLU A 33 11.84 10.35 -2.25
CA GLU A 33 11.42 10.00 -3.62
C GLU A 33 10.26 9.00 -3.60
N SER A 34 10.37 7.93 -2.80
CA SER A 34 9.32 6.91 -2.66
C SER A 34 8.01 7.50 -2.12
N TYR A 35 8.09 8.39 -1.13
CA TYR A 35 6.92 9.06 -0.58
C TYR A 35 6.23 9.96 -1.60
N LEU A 36 6.99 10.79 -2.33
CA LEU A 36 6.45 11.66 -3.38
C LEU A 36 5.82 10.84 -4.53
N ILE A 37 6.43 9.69 -4.89
CA ILE A 37 5.84 8.75 -5.83
C ILE A 37 4.52 8.23 -5.27
N SER A 38 4.45 7.84 -3.99
CA SER A 38 3.21 7.36 -3.39
C SER A 38 2.09 8.42 -3.40
N LEU A 39 2.43 9.70 -3.23
CA LEU A 39 1.45 10.80 -3.27
C LEU A 39 0.97 11.12 -4.69
N THR A 40 1.84 10.98 -5.69
CA THR A 40 1.55 11.34 -7.08
C THR A 40 1.09 10.15 -7.93
N SER A 41 1.28 8.93 -7.45
CA SER A 41 0.78 7.73 -8.10
C SER A 41 -0.74 7.72 -7.97
N ASN A 42 -1.39 8.13 -9.06
CA ASN A 42 -2.83 8.16 -9.21
C ASN A 42 -3.44 6.83 -8.71
N PRO A 43 -4.44 6.82 -7.81
CA PRO A 43 -5.10 5.60 -7.35
C PRO A 43 -5.83 4.85 -8.48
N LYS A 44 -5.91 5.45 -9.68
CA LYS A 44 -6.55 4.87 -10.86
C LYS A 44 -5.78 3.72 -11.52
N LYS A 45 -4.52 3.48 -11.18
CA LYS A 45 -3.92 2.17 -11.48
C LYS A 45 -4.45 1.21 -10.43
N LYS A 46 -5.64 0.63 -10.69
CA LYS A 46 -6.01 -0.66 -10.10
C LYS A 46 -4.79 -1.55 -10.30
N ILE A 47 -4.06 -1.81 -9.22
CA ILE A 47 -2.94 -2.74 -9.22
C ILE A 47 -3.55 -4.02 -9.80
N LYS A 48 -3.04 -4.50 -10.94
CA LYS A 48 -3.46 -5.81 -11.46
C LYS A 48 -2.90 -6.83 -10.49
N ILE A 49 -3.63 -7.07 -9.41
CA ILE A 49 -3.30 -8.08 -8.43
C ILE A 49 -3.55 -9.42 -9.11
N SER A 50 -2.62 -10.38 -8.95
CA SER A 50 -2.84 -11.74 -9.43
C SER A 50 -4.13 -12.29 -8.81
N PRO A 51 -4.95 -13.08 -9.55
CA PRO A 51 -6.16 -13.70 -9.00
C PRO A 51 -5.91 -14.45 -7.69
N LEU A 52 -4.73 -15.06 -7.54
CA LEU A 52 -4.33 -15.75 -6.32
C LEU A 52 -4.12 -14.80 -5.13
N VAL A 53 -3.52 -13.64 -5.35
CA VAL A 53 -3.31 -12.67 -4.28
C VAL A 53 -4.63 -12.00 -3.91
N GLN A 54 -5.54 -11.79 -4.88
CA GLN A 54 -6.88 -11.30 -4.61
C GLN A 54 -7.71 -12.28 -3.76
N SER A 55 -7.61 -13.60 -4.03
CA SER A 55 -8.28 -14.61 -3.21
C SER A 55 -7.69 -14.70 -1.81
N LEU A 56 -6.37 -14.55 -1.66
CA LEU A 56 -5.67 -14.55 -0.37
C LEU A 56 -5.95 -13.30 0.47
N THR A 57 -6.09 -12.12 -0.15
CA THR A 57 -6.33 -10.87 0.58
C THR A 57 -7.78 -10.68 1.00
N GLY A 58 -8.70 -11.54 0.54
CA GLY A 58 -10.10 -11.54 0.97
C GLY A 58 -10.83 -10.23 0.66
N VAL A 59 -10.34 -9.42 -0.28
CA VAL A 59 -11.02 -8.19 -0.70
C VAL A 59 -12.19 -8.59 -1.58
N ILE A 60 -13.34 -8.84 -0.94
CA ILE A 60 -14.61 -8.99 -1.62
C ILE A 60 -14.90 -7.63 -2.28
N ALA A 61 -14.95 -7.60 -3.61
CA ALA A 61 -15.31 -6.39 -4.34
C ALA A 61 -16.77 -6.09 -4.01
N SER A 62 -17.00 -5.08 -3.17
CA SER A 62 -18.29 -4.68 -2.60
C SER A 62 -19.28 -4.11 -3.62
N GLU A 63 -19.09 -4.35 -4.92
CA GLU A 63 -19.88 -3.68 -5.95
C GLU A 63 -21.17 -4.42 -6.28
N GLN A 64 -21.37 -5.70 -5.92
CA GLN A 64 -22.60 -6.41 -6.35
C GLN A 64 -22.88 -7.82 -5.78
N LEU A 65 -22.48 -8.15 -4.55
CA LEU A 65 -22.80 -9.47 -3.99
C LEU A 65 -23.66 -9.36 -2.73
N ASP A 66 -24.79 -10.08 -2.75
CA ASP A 66 -25.64 -10.37 -1.60
C ASP A 66 -24.91 -11.38 -0.68
N ASP A 67 -23.71 -10.99 -0.22
CA ASP A 67 -22.64 -11.82 0.39
C ASP A 67 -23.12 -12.70 1.55
N LYS A 68 -24.22 -12.32 2.20
CA LYS A 68 -24.75 -13.07 3.34
C LYS A 68 -25.30 -14.44 2.94
N ASN A 69 -25.93 -14.54 1.77
CA ASN A 69 -26.54 -15.79 1.33
C ASN A 69 -25.49 -16.77 0.84
N GLU A 70 -24.51 -16.30 0.06
CA GLU A 70 -23.42 -17.13 -0.46
C GLU A 70 -22.50 -17.66 0.65
N TYR A 71 -22.20 -16.83 1.67
CA TYR A 71 -21.44 -17.29 2.83
C TYR A 71 -22.19 -18.31 3.68
N HIS A 72 -23.50 -18.14 3.84
CA HIS A 72 -24.36 -19.09 4.55
C HIS A 72 -24.42 -20.44 3.83
N ASP A 73 -24.57 -20.44 2.51
CA ASP A 73 -24.62 -21.65 1.70
C ASP A 73 -23.28 -22.39 1.73
N TYR A 74 -22.16 -21.68 1.60
CA TYR A 74 -20.81 -22.26 1.75
C TYR A 74 -20.61 -22.93 3.12
N LEU A 75 -21.01 -22.29 4.21
CA LEU A 75 -20.91 -22.87 5.55
C LEU A 75 -21.82 -24.08 5.71
N THR A 76 -23.02 -24.03 5.13
CA THR A 76 -23.96 -25.14 5.17
C THR A 76 -23.37 -26.35 4.46
N GLU A 77 -22.81 -26.20 3.26
CA GLU A 77 -22.17 -27.30 2.52
C GLU A 77 -20.92 -27.83 3.24
N LYS A 78 -20.09 -26.95 3.80
CA LYS A 78 -18.83 -27.35 4.47
C LYS A 78 -19.03 -28.16 5.75
N TYR A 79 -20.11 -27.88 6.48
CA TYR A 79 -20.41 -28.51 7.76
C TYR A 79 -21.62 -29.46 7.71
N SER A 80 -22.11 -29.80 6.51
CA SER A 80 -23.07 -30.90 6.28
C SER A 80 -22.36 -32.24 6.15
#